data_AF-A0A2D6P2Z5-F1
#
_entry.id   AF-A0A2D6P2Z5-F1
#
_cell.length_a   1.000
_cell.length_b   1.000
_cell.length_c   1.000
_cell.angle_alpha   90.00
_cell.angle_beta   90.00
_cell.angle_gamma   90.00
#
_symmetry.space_group_name_H-M   'P 1'
#
loop_
_entity.id
_entity.type
_entity.pdbx_description
1 polymer ?
#
loop_
_entity_poly.entity_id
_entity_poly.type
_entity_poly.pdbx_seq_one_letter_code
_entity_poly.pdbx_strand_id
1 'polypeptide(L)'
;MGLEHYLKNKYLKAGQYILSYIYNEQKQGRTFALFFYQSLIEKSSEFLNLDSETLDKRLKSRGLIEIVHNHVQLTYRGYYAIEGDRIDPFGALFRIQNGNSEFSPSKIAKKKGKSNRRRILTKKQGKKDYDDLLNEDL
;
A
#
# COMPACT_ATOMS: atom_id res chain seq x y z
N MET A 1 -11.29 -3.14 -20.52
CA MET A 1 -10.65 -3.45 -19.21
C MET A 1 -9.30 -4.18 -19.32
N GLY A 2 -8.99 -4.97 -20.37
CA GLY A 2 -7.75 -5.76 -20.44
C GLY A 2 -6.44 -4.97 -20.61
N LEU A 3 -6.37 -4.04 -21.57
CA LEU A 3 -5.15 -3.28 -21.88
C LEU A 3 -4.72 -2.32 -20.75
N GLU A 4 -5.69 -1.61 -20.16
CA GLU A 4 -5.44 -0.69 -19.05
C GLU A 4 -4.89 -1.43 -17.81
N HIS A 5 -5.48 -2.59 -17.49
CA HIS A 5 -5.02 -3.44 -16.40
C HIS A 5 -3.60 -3.97 -16.67
N TYR A 6 -3.30 -4.36 -17.90
CA TYR A 6 -1.98 -4.80 -18.32
C TYR A 6 -0.91 -3.70 -18.16
N LEU A 7 -1.19 -2.48 -18.66
CA LEU A 7 -0.30 -1.33 -18.51
C LEU A 7 -0.11 -0.96 -17.03
N LYS A 8 -1.19 -0.97 -16.24
CA LYS A 8 -1.12 -0.74 -14.79
C LYS A 8 -0.17 -1.72 -14.09
N ASN A 9 -0.24 -3.01 -14.42
CA ASN A 9 0.65 -4.02 -13.86
C ASN A 9 2.11 -3.83 -14.26
N LYS A 10 2.38 -3.37 -15.49
CA LYS A 10 3.75 -3.05 -15.92
C LYS A 10 4.33 -1.87 -15.13
N TYR A 11 3.59 -0.76 -15.00
CA TYR A 11 4.03 0.38 -14.18
C TYR A 11 4.23 0.00 -12.72
N LEU A 12 3.38 -0.88 -12.18
CA LEU A 12 3.52 -1.40 -10.82
C LEU A 12 4.84 -2.15 -10.64
N LYS A 13 5.14 -3.09 -11.53
CA LYS A 13 6.40 -3.86 -11.49
C LYS A 13 7.62 -2.96 -11.64
N ALA A 14 7.58 -2.02 -12.58
CA ALA A 14 8.65 -1.04 -12.78
C ALA A 14 8.90 -0.22 -11.50
N GLY A 15 7.84 0.27 -10.87
CA GLY A 15 7.94 1.04 -9.64
C GLY A 15 8.49 0.23 -8.48
N GLN A 16 8.01 -0.99 -8.26
CA GLN A 16 8.51 -1.89 -7.20
C GLN A 16 10.00 -2.17 -7.35
N TYR A 17 10.46 -2.42 -8.58
CA TYR A 17 11.86 -2.64 -8.88
C TYR A 17 12.72 -1.43 -8.48
N ILE A 18 12.33 -0.23 -8.95
CA ILE A 18 13.06 1.01 -8.66
C ILE A 18 13.10 1.30 -7.15
N LEU A 19 11.95 1.20 -6.47
CA LEU A 19 11.85 1.46 -5.04
C LEU A 19 12.70 0.47 -4.21
N SER A 20 12.78 -0.80 -4.64
CA SER A 20 13.62 -1.81 -3.98
C SER A 20 15.11 -1.46 -4.04
N TYR A 21 15.58 -0.92 -5.17
CA TYR A 21 16.97 -0.46 -5.30
C TYR A 21 17.27 0.70 -4.36
N ILE A 22 16.40 1.71 -4.35
CA ILE A 22 16.56 2.88 -3.47
C ILE A 22 16.54 2.42 -2.00
N TYR A 23 15.59 1.55 -1.63
CA TYR A 23 15.45 1.00 -0.28
C TYR A 23 16.74 0.31 0.18
N ASN A 24 17.31 -0.56 -0.65
CA ASN A 24 18.52 -1.32 -0.32
C ASN A 24 19.72 -0.40 -0.09
N GLU A 25 19.90 0.63 -0.92
CA GLU A 25 20.98 1.61 -0.76
C GLU A 25 20.78 2.42 0.53
N GLN A 26 19.57 2.89 0.81
CA GLN A 26 19.28 3.63 2.04
C GLN A 26 19.43 2.77 3.30
N LYS A 27 19.06 1.48 3.26
CA LYS A 27 19.24 0.54 4.38
C LYS A 27 20.72 0.30 4.70
N GLN A 28 21.60 0.43 3.70
CA GLN A 28 23.05 0.38 3.87
C GLN A 28 23.65 1.73 4.33
N GLY A 29 22.81 2.74 4.61
CA GLY A 29 23.25 4.09 4.98
C GLY A 29 23.83 4.88 3.81
N ARG A 30 23.58 4.47 2.56
CA ARG A 30 24.06 5.14 1.35
C ARG A 30 22.99 6.06 0.77
N THR A 31 23.43 7.12 0.10
CA THR A 31 22.54 8.00 -0.66
C THR A 31 22.37 7.47 -2.08
N PHE A 32 21.15 7.51 -2.61
CA PHE A 32 20.91 7.10 -3.99
C PHE A 32 21.09 8.29 -4.92
N ALA A 33 22.07 8.29 -5.80
CA ALA A 33 22.34 9.45 -6.65
C ALA A 33 21.27 9.64 -7.73
N LEU A 34 20.96 10.90 -8.05
CA LEU A 34 19.93 11.26 -9.04
C LEU A 34 20.22 10.71 -10.44
N PHE A 35 21.49 10.70 -10.87
CA PHE A 35 21.85 10.16 -12.19
C PHE A 35 21.61 8.65 -12.29
N PHE A 36 21.86 7.88 -11.21
CA PHE A 36 21.55 6.46 -11.17
C PHE A 36 20.03 6.22 -11.22
N TYR A 37 19.25 7.05 -10.51
CA TYR A 37 17.79 7.00 -10.58
C TYR A 37 17.25 7.23 -11.99
N GLN A 38 17.72 8.26 -12.69
CA GLN A 38 17.31 8.55 -14.07
C GLN A 38 17.64 7.38 -15.01
N SER A 39 18.87 6.83 -14.91
CA SER A 39 19.25 5.66 -15.71
C SER A 39 18.40 4.42 -15.39
N LEU A 40 18.00 4.23 -14.12
CA LEU A 40 17.16 3.11 -13.70
C LEU A 40 15.73 3.25 -14.25
N ILE A 41 15.18 4.47 -14.29
CA ILE A 41 13.89 4.78 -14.91
C ILE A 41 13.91 4.44 -16.39
N GLU A 42 14.93 4.89 -17.13
CA GLU A 42 15.08 4.65 -18.57
C GLU A 42 15.14 3.15 -18.86
N LYS A 43 16.03 2.42 -18.19
CA LYS A 43 16.18 0.97 -18.36
C LYS A 43 14.90 0.20 -18.01
N SER A 44 14.21 0.57 -16.93
CA SER A 44 12.96 -0.08 -16.52
C SER A 44 11.83 0.18 -17.52
N SER A 45 11.82 1.37 -18.13
CA SER A 45 10.82 1.79 -19.10
C SER A 45 11.03 1.09 -20.45
N GLU A 46 12.28 0.98 -20.91
CA GLU A 46 12.67 0.21 -22.09
C GLU A 46 12.28 -1.27 -21.94
N PHE A 47 12.68 -1.90 -20.84
CA PHE A 47 12.40 -3.32 -20.60
C PHE A 47 10.90 -3.66 -20.60
N LEU A 48 10.06 -2.75 -20.12
CA LEU A 48 8.62 -2.97 -19.98
C LEU A 48 7.79 -2.33 -21.10
N ASN A 49 8.43 -1.67 -22.08
CA ASN A 49 7.77 -0.85 -23.10
C ASN A 49 6.78 0.14 -22.48
N LEU A 50 7.29 1.01 -21.61
CA LEU A 50 6.54 2.04 -20.90
C LEU A 50 7.10 3.44 -21.22
N ASP A 51 6.26 4.45 -21.06
CA ASP A 51 6.72 5.84 -21.06
C ASP A 51 7.44 6.17 -19.74
N SER A 52 8.69 6.62 -19.85
CA SER A 52 9.58 6.92 -18.73
C SER A 52 9.16 8.15 -17.95
N GLU A 53 8.64 9.17 -18.63
CA GLU A 53 8.12 10.38 -18.00
C GLU A 53 6.90 10.05 -17.11
N THR A 54 5.98 9.23 -17.64
CA THR A 54 4.82 8.75 -16.86
C THR A 54 5.24 7.91 -15.67
N LEU A 55 6.27 7.06 -15.78
CA LEU A 55 6.77 6.26 -14.66
C LEU A 55 7.37 7.17 -13.57
N ASP A 56 8.24 8.10 -13.94
CA ASP A 56 8.86 9.07 -13.03
C ASP A 56 7.81 9.94 -12.33
N LYS A 57 6.88 10.52 -13.11
CA LYS A 57 5.77 11.33 -12.58
C LYS A 57 4.91 10.53 -11.62
N ARG A 58 4.65 9.24 -11.88
CA ARG A 58 3.88 8.38 -10.97
C ARG A 58 4.62 8.18 -9.65
N LEU A 59 5.92 7.89 -9.65
CA LEU A 59 6.68 7.72 -8.41
C LEU A 59 6.71 9.00 -7.56
N LYS A 60 6.92 10.16 -8.20
CA LYS A 60 6.96 11.48 -7.55
C LYS A 60 5.59 11.94 -7.05
N SER A 61 4.58 11.96 -7.92
CA SER A 61 3.24 12.47 -7.59
C SER A 61 2.54 11.69 -6.47
N ARG A 62 2.95 10.43 -6.27
CA ARG A 62 2.45 9.59 -5.18
C ARG A 62 3.20 9.80 -3.87
N GLY A 63 4.26 10.60 -3.92
CA GLY A 63 5.18 10.82 -2.84
C GLY A 63 5.82 9.53 -2.38
N LEU A 64 6.19 8.63 -3.29
CA LEU A 64 6.93 7.41 -2.95
C LEU A 64 8.44 7.69 -2.85
N ILE A 65 8.89 8.65 -3.63
CA ILE A 65 10.26 9.17 -3.62
C ILE A 65 10.25 10.68 -3.46
N GLU A 66 11.34 11.21 -2.94
CA GLU A 66 11.66 12.62 -2.95
C GLU A 66 13.07 12.84 -3.51
N ILE A 67 13.26 13.96 -4.21
CA ILE A 67 14.57 14.39 -4.68
C ILE A 67 15.05 15.47 -3.72
N VAL A 68 16.12 15.17 -3.00
CA VAL A 68 16.77 16.08 -2.06
C VAL A 68 18.15 16.39 -2.61
N HIS A 69 18.31 17.60 -3.15
CA HIS A 69 19.51 18.01 -3.91
C HIS A 69 19.79 17.04 -5.07
N ASN A 70 20.94 16.36 -5.06
CA ASN A 70 21.36 15.41 -6.08
C ASN A 70 21.13 13.96 -5.67
N HIS A 71 20.28 13.73 -4.67
CA HIS A 71 19.97 12.40 -4.17
C HIS A 71 18.47 12.15 -4.22
N VAL A 72 18.11 10.88 -4.43
CA VAL A 72 16.76 10.38 -4.33
C VAL A 72 16.64 9.58 -3.05
N GLN A 73 15.54 9.80 -2.34
CA GLN A 73 15.24 9.11 -1.10
C GLN A 73 13.83 8.54 -1.17
N LEU A 74 13.60 7.39 -0.54
CA LEU A 74 12.24 6.96 -0.27
C LEU A 74 11.64 7.86 0.79
N THR A 75 10.42 8.31 0.54
CA THR A 75 9.60 8.89 1.61
C THR A 75 9.13 7.78 2.53
N TYR A 76 8.53 8.15 3.67
CA TYR A 76 7.81 7.19 4.51
C TYR A 76 6.81 6.32 3.71
N ARG A 77 6.10 6.89 2.73
CA ARG A 77 5.19 6.10 1.88
C ARG A 77 5.93 5.11 0.97
N GLY A 78 7.08 5.51 0.44
CA GLY A 78 7.94 4.63 -0.35
C GLY A 78 8.43 3.43 0.46
N TYR A 79 8.87 3.66 1.69
CA TYR A 79 9.27 2.61 2.63
C TYR A 79 8.13 1.64 2.91
N TYR A 80 6.93 2.15 3.23
CA TYR A 80 5.76 1.30 3.50
C TYR A 80 5.27 0.54 2.27
N ALA A 81 5.50 1.05 1.06
CA ALA A 81 5.19 0.33 -0.16
C ALA A 81 6.12 -0.87 -0.42
N ILE A 82 7.25 -0.95 0.29
CA ILE A 82 8.24 -2.04 0.20
C ILE A 82 8.14 -2.98 1.41
N GLU A 83 8.15 -2.45 2.64
CA GLU A 83 8.10 -3.26 3.86
C GLU A 83 6.67 -3.69 4.24
N GLY A 84 5.66 -2.91 3.85
CA GLY A 84 4.26 -3.24 4.06
C GLY A 84 3.82 -4.25 3.01
N ASP A 85 3.91 -5.53 3.36
CA ASP A 85 3.62 -6.73 2.54
C ASP A 85 2.25 -6.76 1.81
N ARG A 86 1.41 -5.72 1.90
CA ARG A 86 0.11 -5.57 1.20
C ARG A 86 -0.31 -4.14 0.91
N ILE A 87 0.60 -3.22 0.64
CA ILE A 87 0.20 -1.96 0.01
C ILE A 87 0.80 -1.95 -1.37
N ASP A 88 0.02 -2.44 -2.33
CA ASP A 88 0.22 -2.16 -3.74
C ASP A 88 0.57 -0.65 -3.87
N PRO A 89 1.80 -0.26 -4.26
CA PRO A 89 2.19 1.15 -4.39
C PRO A 89 1.26 1.91 -5.35
N PHE A 90 0.45 1.17 -6.12
CA PHE A 90 -0.61 1.66 -6.98
C PHE A 90 -2.02 1.48 -6.39
N GLY A 91 -2.24 0.58 -5.43
CA GLY A 91 -3.54 0.24 -4.85
C GLY A 91 -4.03 1.21 -3.77
N ALA A 92 -3.13 1.85 -3.02
CA ALA A 92 -3.49 2.94 -2.09
C ALA A 92 -4.18 4.12 -2.79
N LEU A 93 -4.09 4.19 -4.12
CA LEU A 93 -4.57 5.30 -4.94
C LEU A 93 -5.93 5.07 -5.62
N PHE A 94 -6.47 3.85 -5.62
CA PHE A 94 -7.81 3.61 -6.18
C PHE A 94 -8.94 3.83 -5.16
N ARG A 95 -8.61 4.11 -3.89
CA ARG A 95 -9.59 4.53 -2.88
C ARG A 95 -9.71 6.04 -2.69
N ILE A 96 -8.78 6.85 -3.23
CA ILE A 96 -8.77 8.31 -3.00
C ILE A 96 -9.53 9.08 -4.10
N GLN A 97 -9.80 8.48 -5.26
CA GLN A 97 -10.52 9.16 -6.37
C GLN A 97 -11.92 8.61 -6.65
N ASN A 98 -12.33 7.49 -6.04
CA ASN A 98 -13.72 7.04 -6.00
C ASN A 98 -14.29 7.30 -4.60
N GLY A 99 -14.62 8.56 -4.35
CA GLY A 99 -15.32 9.00 -3.16
C GLY A 99 -16.73 8.43 -3.11
N ASN A 100 -16.86 7.21 -2.59
CA ASN A 100 -18.05 6.73 -1.88
C ASN A 100 -17.67 5.55 -0.98
N SER A 101 -17.11 5.89 0.18
CA SER A 101 -17.18 5.08 1.39
C SER A 101 -16.59 5.91 2.52
N GLU A 102 -17.43 6.78 3.07
CA GLU A 102 -17.40 7.28 4.45
C GLU A 102 -16.17 6.88 5.28
N PHE A 103 -15.13 7.71 5.24
CA PHE A 103 -14.25 7.85 6.39
C PHE A 103 -14.40 9.28 6.91
N SER A 104 -15.47 9.50 7.67
CA SER A 104 -15.58 10.71 8.48
C SER A 104 -14.66 10.54 9.69
N PRO A 105 -13.66 11.41 9.90
CA PRO A 105 -12.80 11.37 11.10
C PRO A 105 -13.56 11.72 12.39
N SER A 106 -14.87 12.01 12.32
CA SER A 106 -15.72 12.42 13.44
C SER A 106 -16.11 11.29 14.41
N LYS A 107 -15.73 10.03 14.15
CA LYS A 107 -15.98 8.90 15.08
C LYS A 107 -14.80 8.49 15.96
N ILE A 108 -13.71 9.27 15.99
CA ILE A 108 -12.59 9.07 16.92
C ILE A 108 -12.60 10.20 17.96
N ALA A 109 -13.74 10.43 18.62
CA ALA A 109 -13.78 11.14 19.90
C ALA A 109 -15.15 10.94 20.59
N LYS A 110 -15.09 10.39 21.81
CA LYS A 110 -16.08 10.53 22.90
C LYS A 110 -17.47 9.90 22.69
N LYS A 111 -17.68 8.76 23.35
CA LYS A 111 -18.77 8.60 24.35
C LYS A 111 -18.55 7.39 25.25
N LYS A 112 -18.11 7.65 26.49
CA LYS A 112 -18.58 6.91 27.66
C LYS A 112 -20.11 7.02 27.68
N GLY A 113 -20.84 5.91 27.79
CA GLY A 113 -22.30 5.95 27.98
C GLY A 113 -23.03 4.77 27.39
N LYS A 114 -23.26 3.74 28.23
CA LYS A 114 -24.47 2.91 28.32
C LYS A 114 -25.28 2.69 27.03
N SER A 115 -25.24 1.47 26.49
CA SER A 115 -26.47 0.65 26.42
C SER A 115 -26.12 -0.82 26.18
N ASN A 116 -26.34 -1.60 27.23
CA ASN A 116 -25.87 -2.96 27.46
C ASN A 116 -26.98 -3.98 27.17
N ARG A 117 -27.56 -4.01 25.97
CA ARG A 117 -28.66 -4.96 25.63
C ARG A 117 -28.58 -5.71 24.31
N ARG A 118 -27.84 -5.23 23.29
CA ARG A 118 -27.70 -5.97 22.01
C ARG A 118 -26.48 -6.89 21.95
N ARG A 119 -25.65 -6.92 23.00
CA ARG A 119 -24.45 -7.78 23.09
C ARG A 119 -24.69 -9.11 23.82
N ILE A 120 -25.94 -9.38 24.21
CA ILE A 120 -26.31 -10.54 25.05
C ILE A 120 -26.98 -11.65 24.23
N LEU A 121 -27.57 -11.35 23.06
CA LEU A 121 -28.31 -12.36 22.27
C LEU A 121 -27.44 -13.26 21.39
N THR A 122 -26.19 -12.90 21.09
CA THR A 122 -25.27 -13.73 20.28
C THR A 122 -24.31 -14.57 21.10
N LYS A 123 -24.17 -14.29 22.41
CA LYS A 123 -23.34 -15.10 23.35
C LYS A 123 -24.03 -16.38 23.81
N LYS A 124 -25.36 -16.47 23.71
CA LYS A 124 -26.11 -17.70 24.03
C LYS A 124 -25.98 -18.77 22.93
N GLN A 125 -25.83 -18.37 21.67
CA GLN A 125 -25.70 -19.31 20.55
C GLN A 125 -24.36 -20.05 20.61
N GLY A 126 -23.24 -19.31 20.76
CA GLY A 126 -21.90 -19.91 20.75
C GLY A 126 -21.54 -20.77 21.98
N LYS A 127 -22.34 -20.75 23.06
CA LYS A 127 -22.17 -21.70 24.17
C LYS A 127 -22.88 -23.02 23.89
N LYS A 128 -24.05 -22.98 23.24
CA LYS A 128 -24.79 -24.19 22.84
C LYS A 128 -23.99 -25.00 21.82
N ASP A 129 -23.41 -24.33 20.82
CA ASP A 129 -22.60 -25.01 19.79
C ASP A 129 -21.32 -25.67 20.37
N TYR A 130 -20.79 -25.16 21.49
CA TYR A 130 -19.61 -25.73 22.17
C TYR A 130 -19.96 -26.89 23.11
N ASP A 131 -21.07 -26.78 23.84
CA ASP A 131 -21.57 -27.86 24.70
C ASP A 131 -22.09 -29.06 23.85
N ASP A 132 -22.62 -28.82 22.65
CA ASP A 132 -23.02 -29.86 21.69
C ASP A 132 -21.78 -30.56 21.04
N LEU A 133 -20.68 -29.83 20.78
CA LEU A 133 -19.41 -30.40 20.30
C LEU A 133 -18.64 -31.20 21.37
N LEU A 134 -18.99 -31.05 22.66
CA LEU A 134 -18.37 -31.75 23.78
C LEU A 134 -19.19 -32.95 24.29
N ASN A 135 -20.44 -33.13 23.82
CA ASN A 135 -21.33 -34.23 24.20
C ASN A 135 -21.80 -35.09 23.01
N GLU A 136 -21.09 -35.06 21.89
CA GLU A 136 -21.04 -36.26 21.04
C GLU A 136 -20.12 -37.26 21.74
N ASP A 137 -20.76 -38.15 22.52
CA ASP A 137 -20.23 -39.32 23.24
C ASP A 137 -19.02 -39.96 22.51
N LEU A 138 -17.92 -40.23 23.22
CA LEU A 138 -17.64 -41.55 23.79
C LEU A 138 -17.84 -42.69 22.77
#